data_AF-A0A645F496-F1
#
_entry.id   AF-A0A645F496-F1
#
_cell.length_a   1.000
_cell.length_b   1.000
_cell.length_c   1.000
_cell.angle_alpha   90.00
_cell.angle_beta   90.00
_cell.angle_gamma   90.00
#
_symmetry.space_group_name_H-M   'P 1'
#
loop_
_entity.id
_entity.type
_entity.pdbx_description
1 polymer ?
#
loop_
_entity_poly.entity_id
_entity_poly.type
_entity_poly.pdbx_seq_one_letter_code
_entity_poly.pdbx_strand_id
1 'polypeptide(L)'
;MICGVGGSARGAQALYNHMNRYSKENNRYECAWLKEIFMMLEKDPGQLSRQILKIAPERIHTLLPGMAVLRAVSDFYGAGTVITSPHGVREGYLYHLLEERGVLDAS
;
A
#
# COMPACT_ATOMS: atom_id res chain seq x y z
N MET A 1 -3.31 -11.86 -7.65
CA MET A 1 -2.28 -10.91 -7.17
C MET A 1 -2.69 -9.52 -7.59
N ILE A 2 -2.50 -8.51 -6.74
CA ILE A 2 -2.78 -7.10 -7.06
C ILE A 2 -1.47 -6.31 -7.09
N CYS A 3 -1.31 -5.41 -8.06
CA CYS A 3 -0.27 -4.38 -8.04
C CYS A 3 -0.84 -3.10 -7.43
N GLY A 4 -0.43 -2.78 -6.20
CA GLY A 4 -0.83 -1.58 -5.48
C GLY A 4 0.09 -0.41 -5.82
N VAL A 5 -0.51 0.70 -6.27
CA VAL A 5 0.18 1.98 -6.47
C VAL A 5 -0.36 3.02 -5.49
N GLY A 6 0.45 4.05 -5.19
CA GLY A 6 0.02 5.19 -4.39
C GLY A 6 0.28 5.07 -2.88
N GLY A 7 -0.14 6.12 -2.15
CA GLY A 7 0.24 6.34 -0.75
C GLY A 7 -0.32 5.31 0.23
N SER A 8 -1.54 4.81 -0.01
CA SER A 8 -2.19 3.81 0.85
C SER A 8 -1.53 2.44 0.73
N ALA A 9 -1.25 1.98 -0.50
CA ALA A 9 -0.56 0.71 -0.72
C ALA A 9 0.85 0.71 -0.08
N ARG A 10 1.60 1.81 -0.29
CA ARG A 10 2.93 1.99 0.34
C ARG A 10 2.86 2.15 1.85
N GLY A 11 1.82 2.80 2.38
CA GLY A 11 1.59 2.90 3.82
C GLY A 11 1.29 1.55 4.46
N ALA A 12 0.43 0.75 3.81
CA ALA A 12 0.11 -0.61 4.24
C ALA A 12 1.37 -1.50 4.24
N GLN A 13 2.17 -1.44 3.17
CA GLN A 13 3.46 -2.13 3.09
C GLN A 13 4.43 -1.70 4.20
N ALA A 14 4.56 -0.39 4.48
CA ALA A 14 5.43 0.10 5.54
C ALA A 14 4.98 -0.39 6.93
N LEU A 15 3.67 -0.39 7.19
CA LEU A 15 3.09 -0.91 8.43
C LEU A 15 3.31 -2.44 8.53
N TYR A 16 3.11 -3.18 7.45
CA TYR A 16 3.37 -4.61 7.38
C TYR A 16 4.83 -4.94 7.72
N ASN A 17 5.76 -4.23 7.10
CA ASN A 17 7.19 -4.41 7.34
C ASN A 17 7.56 -4.10 8.79
N HIS A 18 6.97 -3.04 9.37
CA HIS A 18 7.21 -2.68 10.76
C HIS A 18 6.73 -3.74 11.75
N MET A 19 5.48 -4.18 11.61
CA MET A 19 4.86 -5.14 12.53
C MET A 19 5.53 -6.50 12.49
N ASN A 20 6.04 -6.91 11.32
CA ASN A 20 6.69 -8.21 11.11
C ASN A 20 8.23 -8.13 11.15
N ARG A 21 8.81 -6.94 11.37
CA ARG A 21 10.26 -6.70 11.35
C ARG A 21 10.94 -7.10 10.03
N TYR A 22 10.24 -6.94 8.91
CA TYR A 22 10.80 -7.18 7.59
C TYR A 22 11.64 -5.99 7.10
N SER A 23 12.56 -6.29 6.16
CA SER A 23 13.35 -5.28 5.47
C SER A 23 12.45 -4.26 4.75
N LYS A 24 12.94 -3.03 4.61
CA LYS A 24 12.28 -1.99 3.80
C LYS A 24 12.20 -2.36 2.31
N GLU A 25 13.05 -3.27 1.86
CA GLU A 25 13.04 -3.82 0.50
C GLU A 25 11.86 -4.76 0.24
N ASN A 26 11.22 -5.28 1.29
CA ASN A 26 10.02 -6.10 1.12
C ASN A 26 8.89 -5.25 0.53
N ASN A 27 8.46 -5.59 -0.68
CA ASN A 27 7.44 -4.89 -1.44
C ASN A 27 6.09 -5.60 -1.52
N ARG A 28 5.90 -6.67 -0.74
CA ARG A 28 4.68 -7.47 -0.79
C ARG A 28 4.09 -7.73 0.58
N TYR A 29 2.78 -7.91 0.64
CA TYR A 29 2.07 -8.33 1.85
C TYR A 29 0.87 -9.18 1.48
N GLU A 30 0.55 -10.15 2.34
CA GLU A 30 -0.57 -11.06 2.13
C GLU A 30 -1.90 -10.36 2.37
N CYS A 31 -2.90 -10.62 1.54
CA CYS A 31 -4.23 -10.01 1.67
C CYS A 31 -4.92 -10.44 2.97
N ALA A 32 -4.63 -11.65 3.47
CA ALA A 32 -5.11 -12.13 4.77
C ALA A 32 -4.69 -11.18 5.92
N TRP A 33 -3.50 -10.59 5.84
CA TRP A 33 -3.04 -9.63 6.84
C TRP A 33 -3.87 -8.34 6.85
N LEU A 34 -4.40 -7.89 5.71
CA LEU A 34 -5.34 -6.76 5.70
C LEU A 34 -6.56 -7.07 6.57
N LYS A 35 -7.07 -8.30 6.54
CA LYS A 35 -8.19 -8.74 7.38
C LYS A 35 -7.81 -8.73 8.87
N GLU A 36 -6.60 -9.19 9.21
CA GLU A 36 -6.08 -9.16 10.58
C GLU A 36 -5.98 -7.74 11.13
N ILE A 37 -5.59 -6.76 10.31
CA ILE A 37 -5.52 -5.36 10.72
C ILE A 37 -6.90 -4.83 11.13
N PHE A 38 -7.96 -5.17 10.39
CA PHE A 38 -9.31 -4.75 10.77
C PHE A 38 -9.82 -5.49 12.02
N MET A 39 -9.46 -6.77 12.20
CA MET A 39 -9.76 -7.47 13.46
C MET A 39 -9.00 -6.85 14.65
N MET A 40 -7.77 -6.40 14.46
CA MET A 40 -7.01 -5.68 15.49
C MET A 40 -7.63 -4.32 15.79
N LEU A 41 -8.11 -3.59 14.77
CA LEU A 41 -8.81 -2.32 14.94
C LEU A 41 -10.06 -2.46 15.82
N GLU A 42 -10.82 -3.55 15.66
CA GLU A 42 -12.00 -3.84 16.48
C GLU A 42 -11.64 -4.22 17.93
N LYS A 43 -10.51 -4.91 18.13
CA LYS A 43 -10.08 -5.42 19.45
C LYS A 43 -9.31 -4.39 20.29
N ASP A 44 -8.31 -3.74 19.70
CA ASP A 44 -7.47 -2.72 20.35
C ASP A 44 -7.08 -1.63 19.32
N PRO A 45 -7.96 -0.64 19.09
CA PRO A 45 -7.67 0.46 18.19
C PRO A 45 -6.48 1.30 18.66
N GLY A 46 -6.21 1.33 19.96
CA GLY A 46 -5.09 2.06 20.55
C GLY A 46 -3.74 1.48 20.17
N GLN A 47 -3.62 0.14 20.16
CA GLN A 47 -2.41 -0.54 19.70
C GLN A 47 -2.12 -0.21 18.24
N LEU A 48 -3.12 -0.37 17.35
CA LEU A 48 -2.94 -0.10 15.93
C LEU A 48 -2.59 1.37 15.67
N SER A 49 -3.27 2.31 16.36
CA SER A 49 -2.96 3.75 16.28
C SER A 49 -1.51 4.04 16.67
N ARG A 50 -1.00 3.43 17.74
CA ARG A 50 0.42 3.57 18.14
C ARG A 50 1.38 3.04 17.08
N GLN A 51 1.05 1.95 16.37
CA GLN A 51 1.89 1.43 15.27
C GLN A 51 1.90 2.40 14.09
N ILE A 52 0.74 2.94 13.72
CA ILE A 52 0.63 3.91 12.61
C ILE A 52 1.39 5.20 12.95
N LEU A 53 1.23 5.74 14.15
CA LEU A 53 1.94 6.95 14.60
C LEU A 53 3.47 6.79 14.61
N LYS A 54 3.99 5.58 14.81
CA LYS A 54 5.44 5.31 14.73
C LYS A 54 5.98 5.31 13.30
N ILE A 55 5.13 4.98 12.32
CA ILE A 55 5.53 4.80 10.91
C ILE A 55 5.26 6.04 10.07
N ALA A 56 4.06 6.60 10.23
CA ALA A 56 3.52 7.66 9.40
C ALA A 56 2.43 8.41 10.19
N PRO A 57 2.81 9.25 11.17
CA PRO A 57 1.86 9.97 12.01
C PRO A 57 0.93 10.89 11.19
N GLU A 58 1.43 11.43 10.08
CA GLU A 58 0.67 12.25 9.14
C GLU A 58 -0.46 11.47 8.44
N ARG A 59 -0.41 10.13 8.46
CA ARG A 59 -1.38 9.25 7.79
C ARG A 59 -2.38 8.60 8.73
N ILE A 60 -2.45 8.99 10.00
CA ILE A 60 -3.36 8.38 10.99
C ILE A 60 -4.82 8.38 10.54
N HIS A 61 -5.27 9.44 9.87
CA HIS A 61 -6.66 9.59 9.41
C HIS A 61 -6.93 8.95 8.04
N THR A 62 -5.89 8.69 7.24
CA THR A 62 -6.05 8.32 5.82
C THR A 62 -5.58 6.91 5.51
N LEU A 63 -4.71 6.32 6.33
CA LEU A 63 -4.17 4.98 6.09
C LEU A 63 -5.23 3.90 6.22
N LEU A 64 -5.99 3.89 7.33
CA LEU A 64 -7.02 2.86 7.58
C LEU A 64 -8.13 2.87 6.52
N PRO A 65 -8.72 4.03 6.13
CA PRO A 65 -9.67 4.06 5.01
C PRO A 65 -9.05 3.54 3.70
N GLY A 66 -7.81 3.90 3.39
CA GLY A 66 -7.11 3.38 2.21
C GLY A 66 -6.90 1.87 2.24
N MET A 67 -6.55 1.31 3.41
CA MET A 67 -6.44 -0.13 3.62
C MET A 67 -7.79 -0.85 3.52
N ALA A 68 -8.89 -0.19 3.87
CA ALA A 68 -10.23 -0.75 3.74
C ALA A 68 -10.60 -0.95 2.26
N VAL A 69 -10.28 0.05 1.42
CA VAL A 69 -10.44 -0.07 -0.03
C VAL A 69 -9.55 -1.18 -0.59
N LEU A 70 -8.27 -1.24 -0.19
CA LEU A 70 -7.36 -2.31 -0.63
C LEU A 70 -7.87 -3.70 -0.25
N ARG A 71 -8.41 -3.85 0.95
CA ARG A 71 -9.04 -5.10 1.40
C ARG A 71 -10.24 -5.45 0.54
N ALA A 72 -11.16 -4.50 0.34
CA ALA A 72 -12.37 -4.73 -0.45
C ALA A 72 -12.04 -5.15 -1.89
N VAL A 73 -11.07 -4.48 -2.53
CA VAL A 73 -10.57 -4.86 -3.86
C VAL A 73 -9.92 -6.25 -3.83
N SER A 74 -9.11 -6.55 -2.82
CA SER A 74 -8.46 -7.86 -2.68
C SER A 74 -9.45 -9.00 -2.52
N ASP A 75 -10.49 -8.79 -1.69
CA ASP A 75 -11.56 -9.75 -1.47
C ASP A 75 -12.40 -9.93 -2.75
N PHE A 76 -12.76 -8.83 -3.44
CA PHE A 76 -13.55 -8.86 -4.67
C PHE A 76 -12.87 -9.65 -5.80
N TYR A 77 -11.55 -9.49 -5.95
CA TYR A 77 -10.78 -10.19 -6.99
C TYR A 77 -10.16 -11.52 -6.52
N GLY A 78 -10.42 -11.96 -5.28
CA GLY A 78 -9.85 -13.20 -4.72
C GLY A 78 -8.32 -13.21 -4.70
N ALA A 79 -7.68 -12.05 -4.50
CA ALA A 79 -6.23 -11.94 -4.53
C ALA A 79 -5.61 -12.45 -3.22
N GLY A 80 -4.59 -13.31 -3.33
CA GLY A 80 -3.82 -13.77 -2.15
C GLY A 80 -2.80 -12.76 -1.63
N THR A 81 -2.22 -11.96 -2.52
CA THR A 81 -1.12 -11.03 -2.17
C THR A 81 -1.23 -9.72 -2.94
N VAL A 82 -0.77 -8.63 -2.30
CA VAL A 82 -0.53 -7.32 -2.92
C VAL A 82 0.97 -7.08 -3.03
N ILE A 83 1.43 -6.70 -4.23
CA ILE A 83 2.77 -6.17 -4.46
C ILE A 83 2.65 -4.66 -4.65
N THR A 84 3.48 -3.89 -3.97
CA THR A 84 3.46 -2.44 -4.05
C THR A 84 4.55 -1.94 -4.98
N SER A 85 4.16 -1.11 -5.94
CA SER A 85 5.09 -0.46 -6.86
C SER A 85 5.56 0.89 -6.30
N PRO A 86 6.86 1.23 -6.44
CA PRO A 86 7.34 2.58 -6.15
C PRO A 86 6.79 3.60 -7.16
N HIS A 87 6.49 3.17 -8.38
CA HIS A 87 6.02 4.02 -9.48
C HIS A 87 4.48 4.05 -9.54
N GLY A 88 3.92 5.19 -9.94
CA GLY A 88 2.49 5.36 -10.15
C GLY A 88 2.20 6.39 -11.23
N VAL A 89 1.11 7.15 -11.05
CA VAL A 89 0.58 8.07 -12.06
C VAL A 89 1.58 9.15 -12.45
N ARG A 90 2.37 9.66 -11.50
CA ARG A 90 3.35 10.73 -11.78
C ARG A 90 4.42 10.26 -12.74
N GLU A 91 4.97 9.08 -12.50
CA GLU A 91 6.00 8.47 -13.34
C GLU A 91 5.42 8.08 -14.70
N GLY A 92 4.19 7.56 -14.74
CA GLY A 92 3.48 7.27 -15.99
C GLY A 92 3.24 8.54 -16.84
N TYR A 93 2.84 9.64 -16.20
CA TYR A 93 2.66 10.93 -16.89
C TYR A 93 3.97 11.50 -17.41
N LEU A 94 5.06 11.39 -16.64
CA LEU A 94 6.39 11.78 -17.10
C LEU A 94 6.80 10.96 -18.33
N TYR A 95 6.59 9.65 -18.31
CA TYR A 95 6.91 8.76 -19.44
C TYR A 95 6.14 9.19 -20.68
N HIS A 96 4.82 9.36 -20.55
CA HIS A 96 3.96 9.83 -21.63
C HIS A 96 4.43 11.18 -22.22
N LEU A 97 4.78 12.16 -21.39
CA LEU A 97 5.31 13.45 -21.87
C LEU A 97 6.63 13.33 -22.62
N LEU A 98 7.50 12.40 -22.22
CA LEU A 98 8.78 12.19 -22.88
C LEU A 98 8.61 11.49 -24.22
N GLU A 99 7.66 10.55 -24.34
CA GLU A 99 7.26 9.94 -25.61
C GLU A 99 6.67 10.98 -26.57
N GLU A 100 5.72 11.81 -26.12
CA GLU A 100 5.10 12.85 -26.95
C GLU A 100 6.13 13.87 -27.48
N ARG A 101 7.20 14.10 -26.73
CA ARG A 101 8.28 15.02 -27.11
C ARG A 101 9.37 14.35 -27.95
N GLY A 102 9.25 13.06 -28.27
CA GLY A 102 10.23 12.30 -29.03
C GLY A 102 11.57 12.14 -28.32
N VAL A 103 11.59 12.25 -26.98
CA VAL A 103 12.80 12.03 -26.15
C VAL A 103 12.98 10.55 -25.85
N LEU A 104 11.88 9.81 -25.78
CA LEU A 104 11.85 8.34 -25.69
C LEU A 104 11.30 7.79 -27.01
N ASP A 105 11.96 6.76 -27.53
CA ASP A 105 11.41 5.98 -28.63
C ASP A 105 10.19 5.18 -28.10
N ALA A 106 9.06 5.29 -28.77
CA ALA A 106 7.90 4.44 -28.48
C ALA A 106 8.34 2.97 -28.67
N SER A 107 8.20 2.19 -27.60
CA SER A 107 8.58 0.76 -27.58
C SER A 107 7.63 -0.09 -28.43
#